data_AF-A0A3D1CY24-F1
#
_entry.id   AF-A0A3D1CY24-F1
#
_cell.length_a   1.000
_cell.length_b   1.000
_cell.length_c   1.000
_cell.angle_alpha   90.00
_cell.angle_beta   90.00
_cell.angle_gamma   90.00
#
_symmetry.space_group_name_H-M   'P 1'
#
loop_
_entity.id
_entity.type
_entity.pdbx_description
1 polymer ?
#
loop_
_entity_poly.entity_id
_entity_poly.type
_entity_poly.pdbx_seq_one_letter_code
_entity_poly.pdbx_strand_id
1 'polypeptide(L)' 'MGNNKVIATIDISRPSGRKIVRELQNKRAVKLEYPLPEGGTDNWHDWKEVYERGLDKLSELYETDIRKLAEENDIKL' A
#
# COMPACT_ATOMS: atom_id res chain seq x y z
N MET A 1 -24.42 -12.09 30.65
CA MET A 1 -24.62 -12.10 29.19
C MET A 1 -23.27 -12.31 28.55
N GLY A 2 -23.04 -13.47 27.93
CA GLY A 2 -21.76 -13.79 27.30
C GLY A 2 -21.54 -12.92 26.07
N ASN A 3 -20.33 -12.39 25.90
CA ASN A 3 -19.93 -11.70 24.68
C ASN A 3 -19.86 -12.74 23.55
N ASN A 4 -20.92 -12.86 22.74
CA ASN A 4 -20.97 -13.72 21.55
C ASN A 4 -20.11 -13.13 20.43
N LYS A 5 -18.79 -13.05 20.63
CA LYS A 5 -17.80 -12.56 19.67
C LYS A 5 -16.95 -13.73 19.18
N VAL A 6 -16.93 -13.95 17.87
CA VAL A 6 -15.99 -14.86 17.22
C VAL A 6 -14.94 -14.03 16.50
N ILE A 7 -13.66 -14.31 16.75
CA ILE A 7 -12.53 -13.69 16.05
C ILE A 7 -11.98 -14.75 15.09
N ALA A 8 -11.90 -14.41 13.80
CA ALA A 8 -11.36 -15.29 12.77
C ALA A 8 -10.18 -14.60 12.09
N THR A 9 -9.06 -15.32 11.95
CA THR A 9 -7.87 -14.85 11.22
C THR A 9 -7.92 -15.39 9.81
N ILE A 10 -7.83 -14.50 8.81
CA ILE A 10 -7.89 -14.87 7.39
C ILE A 10 -6.50 -14.69 6.78
N ASP A 11 -5.92 -15.75 6.22
CA ASP A 11 -4.65 -15.69 5.50
C ASP A 11 -4.84 -15.04 4.11
N ILE A 12 -4.39 -13.79 3.95
CA ILE A 12 -4.47 -13.03 2.69
C ILE A 12 -3.35 -13.33 1.70
N SER A 13 -2.40 -14.21 2.03
CA SER A 13 -1.34 -14.63 1.11
C SER A 13 -1.92 -15.41 -0.08
N ARG A 14 -3.12 -15.98 0.10
CA ARG A 14 -3.81 -16.79 -0.90
C ARG A 14 -4.89 -15.96 -1.62
N PRO A 15 -5.13 -16.21 -2.93
CA PRO A 15 -6.22 -15.57 -3.67
C PRO A 15 -7.59 -15.76 -3.00
N SER A 16 -7.84 -16.94 -2.40
CA SER A 16 -9.07 -17.25 -1.67
C SER A 16 -9.26 -16.37 -0.44
N GLY A 17 -8.21 -16.17 0.37
CA GLY A 17 -8.27 -15.30 1.54
C GLY A 17 -8.55 -13.84 1.17
N ARG A 18 -7.90 -13.33 0.11
CA ARG A 18 -8.20 -11.99 -0.42
C ARG A 18 -9.65 -11.84 -0.87
N LYS A 19 -10.22 -12.88 -1.49
CA LYS A 19 -11.63 -12.89 -1.90
C LYS A 19 -12.56 -12.81 -0.68
N ILE A 20 -12.31 -13.60 0.36
CA ILE A 20 -13.08 -13.58 1.60
C ILE A 20 -13.02 -12.20 2.27
N VAL A 21 -11.84 -11.60 2.39
CA VAL A 21 -11.69 -10.26 2.97
C VAL A 21 -12.48 -9.21 2.17
N ARG A 22 -12.42 -9.23 0.83
CA ARG A 22 -13.21 -8.32 -0.03
C ARG A 22 -14.72 -8.49 0.16
N GLU A 23 -15.20 -9.72 0.29
CA GLU A 23 -16.62 -10.00 0.54
C GLU A 23 -17.07 -9.51 1.92
N LEU A 24 -16.21 -9.64 2.94
CA LEU A 24 -16.51 -9.22 4.31
C LEU A 24 -16.40 -7.70 4.51
N GLN A 25 -15.55 -7.01 3.76
CA GLN A 25 -15.34 -5.57 3.86
C GLN A 25 -16.62 -4.75 3.61
N ASN A 26 -17.54 -5.28 2.80
CA ASN A 26 -18.82 -4.64 2.49
C ASN A 26 -19.94 -5.00 3.49
N LYS A 27 -19.67 -5.84 4.50
CA LYS A 27 -20.69 -6.28 5.46
C LYS A 27 -20.59 -5.50 6.77
N ARG A 28 -21.66 -4.77 7.11
CA ARG A 28 -21.78 -4.01 8.38
C ARG A 28 -21.66 -4.87 9.65
N ALA A 29 -21.87 -6.18 9.53
CA ALA A 29 -21.82 -7.12 10.65
C ALA A 29 -20.39 -7.54 11.05
N VAL A 30 -19.36 -7.17 10.28
CA VAL A 30 -17.98 -7.62 10.51
C VAL A 30 -17.07 -6.43 10.75
N LYS A 31 -16.22 -6.54 11.78
CA LYS A 31 -15.13 -5.60 12.03
C LYS A 31 -13.83 -6.26 11.55
N LEU A 32 -13.22 -5.70 10.51
CA LEU A 32 -11.91 -6.12 10.03
C LEU A 32 -10.85 -5.30 10.77
N GLU A 33 -9.95 -5.99 11.46
CA GLU A 33 -8.76 -5.39 12.08
C GLU A 33 -7.55 -5.94 11.35
N TYR A 34 -6.81 -5.07 10.66
CA TYR A 34 -5.54 -5.44 10.04
C TYR A 34 -4.44 -5.27 11.08
N PRO A 35 -3.66 -6.31 11.40
CA PRO A 35 -2.51 -6.14 12.26
C PRO A 35 -1.56 -5.15 11.59
N LEU A 36 -1.13 -4.14 12.34
CA LEU A 36 -0.03 -3.29 11.92
C LEU A 36 1.21 -4.17 11.76
N PRO A 37 2.02 -4.00 10.69
CA PRO A 37 3.25 -4.74 10.56
C PRO A 37 4.12 -4.48 11.80
N GLU A 38 4.53 -5.55 12.48
CA GLU A 38 5.52 -5.48 13.56
C GLU A 38 6.84 -5.00 12.94
N GLY A 39 7.12 -3.68 13.05
CA GLY A 39 8.35 -3.07 12.54
C GLY A 39 8.17 -1.85 11.60
N GLY A 40 7.00 -1.20 11.58
CA GLY A 40 6.75 -0.07 10.67
C GLY A 40 6.33 1.23 11.36
N THR A 41 7.06 1.69 12.38
CA THR A 41 6.73 2.96 13.06
C THR A 41 7.90 3.92 13.23
N ASP A 42 8.88 3.95 12.31
CA ASP A 42 9.94 4.97 12.35
C ASP A 42 10.26 5.67 11.03
N ASN A 43 9.76 5.19 9.89
CA ASN A 43 9.99 5.86 8.60
C ASN A 43 8.66 6.24 7.96
N TRP A 44 7.99 7.24 8.54
CA TRP A 44 7.09 8.07 7.75
C TRP A 44 7.96 8.80 6.73
N HIS A 45 8.13 8.20 5.55
CA HIS A 45 8.83 8.86 4.46
C HIS A 45 8.05 10.12 4.09
N ASP A 46 8.72 11.27 4.13
CA ASP A 46 8.13 12.51 3.66
C ASP A 46 7.67 12.33 2.22
N TRP A 47 6.55 12.93 1.85
CA TRP A 47 5.93 12.64 0.56
C TRP A 47 6.84 13.05 -0.60
N LYS A 48 7.67 14.06 -0.36
CA LYS A 48 8.75 14.49 -1.24
C LYS A 48 9.87 13.44 -1.37
N GLU A 49 10.26 12.77 -0.28
CA GLU A 49 11.30 11.73 -0.32
C GLU A 49 10.86 10.54 -1.17
N VAL A 50 9.59 10.12 -1.03
CA VAL A 50 9.04 9.02 -1.84
C VAL A 50 8.97 9.41 -3.30
N TYR A 51 8.56 10.65 -3.59
CA TYR A 51 8.47 11.19 -4.94
C TYR A 51 9.85 11.18 -5.64
N GLU A 52 10.88 11.73 -4.98
CA GLU A 52 12.24 11.77 -5.54
C GLU A 52 12.80 10.35 -5.76
N ARG A 53 12.63 9.44 -4.78
CA ARG A 53 13.02 8.03 -4.95
C ARG A 53 12.28 7.34 -6.09
N GLY A 54 11.03 7.73 -6.33
CA GLY A 54 10.24 7.25 -7.47
C GLY A 54 10.85 7.68 -8.79
N LEU A 55 11.20 8.96 -8.92
CA LEU A 55 11.85 9.51 -10.11
C LEU A 55 13.22 8.87 -10.37
N ASP A 56 14.01 8.63 -9.32
CA ASP A 56 15.32 7.98 -9.45
C ASP A 56 15.17 6.55 -9.96
N LYS A 57 14.26 5.76 -9.38
CA LYS A 57 13.99 4.38 -9.85
C LYS A 57 13.49 4.33 -11.28
N LEU A 58 12.63 5.26 -11.67
CA LEU A 58 12.15 5.34 -13.04
C LEU A 58 13.31 5.71 -13.97
N SER A 59 14.20 6.63 -13.57
CA SER A 59 15.35 7.01 -14.38
C SER A 59 16.34 5.86 -14.55
N GLU A 60 16.57 5.05 -13.52
CA GLU A 60 17.34 3.81 -13.60
C GLU A 60 16.70 2.80 -14.55
N LEU A 61 15.38 2.59 -14.45
CA LEU A 61 14.67 1.60 -15.27
C LEU A 61 14.73 1.91 -16.77
N TYR A 62 14.66 3.20 -17.12
CA TYR A 62 14.68 3.66 -18.51
C TYR A 62 16.08 4.09 -18.97
N GLU A 63 17.12 3.92 -18.13
CA GLU A 63 18.50 4.39 -18.36
C GLU A 63 18.57 5.86 -18.86
N THR A 64 17.57 6.65 -18.47
CA THR A 64 17.31 7.99 -19.03
C THR A 64 16.90 8.88 -17.87
N ASP A 65 17.50 10.07 -17.80
CA ASP A 65 17.14 11.06 -16.77
C ASP A 65 15.76 11.64 -17.08
N ILE A 66 14.74 11.17 -16.37
CA ILE A 66 13.34 11.56 -16.59
C ILE A 66 13.11 13.02 -16.25
N ARG A 67 13.90 13.60 -15.31
CA ARG A 67 13.82 15.02 -14.98
C ARG A 67 14.24 15.85 -16.18
N LYS A 68 15.35 15.49 -16.83
CA LYS A 68 15.80 16.15 -18.07
C LYS A 68 14.82 15.95 -19.21
N LEU A 69 14.30 14.73 -19.37
CA LEU A 69 13.32 14.43 -20.41
C LEU A 69 12.05 15.28 -20.25
N ALA A 70 11.60 15.49 -19.01
CA ALA A 70 10.44 16.33 -18.73
C ALA A 70 10.71 17.81 -18.99
N GLU A 71 11.90 18.32 -18.63
CA GLU A 71 12.31 19.70 -18.97
C GLU A 71 12.36 19.92 -20.50
N GLU A 72 12.90 18.96 -21.26
CA GLU A 72 12.97 19.03 -22.73
C GLU A 72 11.59 19.04 -23.41
N ASN A 73 10.58 18.44 -22.77
CA ASN A 73 9.22 18.30 -23.31
C ASN A 73 8.20 19.25 -22.67
N ASP A 74 8.65 20.22 -21.86
CA ASP A 74 7.80 21.17 -21.10
C ASP A 74 6.73 20.46 -20.23
N ILE A 75 7.11 19.31 -19.65
CA ILE A 75 6.27 18.51 -18.77
C ILE A 75 6.58 18.89 -17.32
N LYS A 76 5.56 19.30 -16.56
CA LYS A 76 5.70 19.51 -15.10
C LYS A 76 5.66 18.17 -14.37
N LEU A 77 6.78 17.84 -13.74
CA LEU A 77 6.93 16.75 -12.79
C LEU A 77 6.57 17.21 -11.37
#